data_AF-A0A2P4YAH1-F1
#
_entry.id   AF-A0A2P4YAH1-F1
#
_cell.length_a   1.000
_cell.length_b   1.000
_cell.length_c   1.000
_cell.angle_alpha   90.00
_cell.angle_beta   90.00
_cell.angle_gamma   90.00
#
_symmetry.space_group_name_H-M   'P 1'
#
loop_
_entity.id
_entity.type
_entity.pdbx_description
1 polymer ?
#
loop_
_entity_poly.entity_id
_entity_poly.type
_entity_poly.pdbx_seq_one_letter_code
_entity_poly.pdbx_strand_id
1 'polypeptide(L)'
;MKLFLTQLICVDAHAEDYSDQKEASYKPAAWYEWYTKVPRVWDSSDRQKKSEFRHVVAFMKLFLPQGFALDANAEDYRDQVLDAGSRAEDAVLAFLKARGTNAKGAGSVLRALRPLHKSGALDERIYAYKRLLAIGRIEDPAPVDTQDILTIVGHV
;
A
#
# COMPACT_ATOMS: atom_id res chain seq x y z
N MET A 1 -25.53 -2.19 -52.86
CA MET A 1 -26.13 -3.29 -52.06
C MET A 1 -25.01 -4.14 -51.47
N LYS A 2 -25.15 -4.51 -50.18
CA LYS A 2 -24.84 -5.84 -49.57
C LYS A 2 -23.44 -6.44 -49.89
N LEU A 3 -22.51 -6.49 -48.92
CA LEU A 3 -22.32 -7.55 -47.89
C LEU A 3 -21.84 -8.89 -48.51
N PHE A 4 -20.94 -9.70 -47.95
CA PHE A 4 -20.36 -9.79 -46.59
C PHE A 4 -19.11 -10.72 -46.59
N LEU A 5 -18.22 -10.58 -45.57
CA LEU A 5 -17.38 -11.61 -44.88
C LEU A 5 -16.54 -12.64 -45.72
N THR A 6 -15.34 -13.07 -45.31
CA THR A 6 -15.01 -13.75 -44.04
C THR A 6 -13.49 -13.82 -43.81
N GLN A 7 -13.01 -13.34 -42.64
CA GLN A 7 -12.04 -13.93 -41.68
C GLN A 7 -10.73 -14.63 -42.16
N LEU A 8 -9.59 -14.70 -41.46
CA LEU A 8 -9.10 -14.46 -40.09
C LEU A 8 -7.59 -14.02 -40.27
N ILE A 9 -6.80 -13.43 -39.35
CA ILE A 9 -6.76 -13.33 -37.88
C ILE A 9 -6.26 -11.92 -37.47
N CYS A 10 -6.79 -11.34 -36.38
CA CYS A 10 -6.05 -10.40 -35.52
C CYS A 10 -6.23 -10.85 -34.06
N VAL A 11 -5.14 -11.28 -33.41
CA VAL A 11 -5.09 -11.48 -31.96
C VAL A 11 -4.31 -10.29 -31.40
N ASP A 12 -5.03 -9.31 -30.85
CA ASP A 12 -4.53 -8.32 -29.88
C ASP A 12 -5.66 -7.32 -29.55
N ALA A 13 -6.53 -7.67 -28.59
CA ALA A 13 -7.44 -6.75 -27.89
C ALA A 13 -8.23 -7.47 -26.77
N HIS A 14 -7.54 -7.90 -25.71
CA HIS A 14 -8.16 -7.96 -24.38
C HIS A 14 -7.62 -6.80 -23.54
N ALA A 15 -8.02 -5.59 -23.96
CA ALA A 15 -8.19 -4.50 -23.03
C ALA A 15 -9.44 -4.84 -22.21
N GLU A 16 -9.25 -5.49 -21.05
CA GLU A 16 -10.33 -5.67 -20.09
C GLU A 16 -10.72 -4.31 -19.53
N ASP A 17 -11.92 -3.89 -19.90
CA ASP A 17 -12.52 -2.61 -19.55
C ASP A 17 -12.84 -2.57 -18.05
N TYR A 18 -11.98 -1.85 -17.31
CA TYR A 18 -12.17 -1.52 -15.90
C TYR A 18 -12.02 -0.01 -15.70
N SER A 19 -12.73 0.79 -16.51
CA SER A 19 -12.68 2.25 -16.42
C SER A 19 -14.02 3.00 -16.52
N ASP A 20 -15.10 2.46 -15.96
CA ASP A 20 -16.22 3.32 -15.52
C ASP A 20 -16.90 2.86 -14.22
N GLN A 21 -16.33 3.28 -13.08
CA GLN A 21 -17.08 3.48 -11.84
C GLN A 21 -16.43 4.57 -10.97
N LYS A 22 -16.97 5.78 -11.14
CA LYS A 22 -17.54 6.68 -10.11
C LYS A 22 -16.76 7.05 -8.85
N GLU A 23 -16.92 8.35 -8.53
CA GLU A 23 -16.90 8.98 -7.20
C GLU A 23 -15.73 8.64 -6.27
N ALA A 24 -14.70 9.49 -6.32
CA ALA A 24 -13.91 10.00 -5.18
C ALA A 24 -13.46 9.02 -4.07
N SER A 25 -13.42 7.72 -4.33
CA SER A 25 -12.87 6.69 -3.46
C SER A 25 -11.35 6.72 -3.61
N TYR A 26 -10.71 7.50 -2.74
CA TYR A 26 -9.29 7.35 -2.42
C TYR A 26 -9.10 5.92 -1.89
N LYS A 27 -8.81 4.99 -2.80
CA LYS A 27 -8.15 3.73 -2.48
C LYS A 27 -6.70 4.06 -2.13
N PRO A 28 -6.00 3.24 -1.33
CA PRO A 28 -4.60 3.48 -0.99
C PRO A 28 -3.71 3.14 -2.18
N ALA A 29 -3.70 4.03 -3.19
CA ALA A 29 -3.04 3.80 -4.47
C ALA A 29 -1.55 3.44 -4.30
N ALA A 30 -0.88 4.01 -3.30
CA ALA A 30 0.48 3.66 -2.94
C ALA A 30 0.62 2.20 -2.45
N TRP A 31 -0.28 1.71 -1.59
CA TRP A 31 -0.29 0.32 -1.12
C TRP A 31 -0.67 -0.65 -2.25
N TYR A 32 -1.75 -0.35 -2.96
CA TYR A 32 -2.25 -1.22 -4.02
C TYR A 32 -1.24 -1.32 -5.17
N GLU A 33 -0.69 -0.21 -5.66
CA GLU A 33 0.34 -0.25 -6.72
C GLU A 33 1.63 -0.90 -6.20
N TRP A 34 2.05 -0.66 -4.95
CA TRP A 34 3.23 -1.30 -4.35
C TRP A 34 3.16 -2.83 -4.43
N TYR A 35 2.02 -3.40 -4.05
CA TYR A 35 1.82 -4.84 -4.02
C TYR A 35 1.35 -5.47 -5.34
N THR A 36 0.58 -4.78 -6.18
CA THR A 36 0.00 -5.41 -7.39
C THR A 36 0.73 -5.15 -8.70
N LYS A 37 1.57 -4.11 -8.79
CA LYS A 37 2.24 -3.75 -10.05
C LYS A 37 3.17 -4.86 -10.53
N VAL A 38 3.30 -4.97 -11.85
CA VAL A 38 4.27 -5.83 -12.55
C VAL A 38 5.03 -4.97 -13.56
N PRO A 39 6.37 -4.85 -13.48
CA PRO A 39 7.22 -5.24 -12.35
C PRO A 39 6.82 -4.56 -11.03
N ARG A 40 7.22 -5.13 -9.89
CA ARG A 40 6.88 -4.61 -8.56
C ARG A 40 7.49 -3.22 -8.35
N VAL A 41 6.87 -2.37 -7.53
CA VAL A 41 7.37 -0.99 -7.29
C VAL A 41 8.73 -1.00 -6.59
N TRP A 42 9.04 -2.01 -5.80
CA TRP A 42 10.37 -2.18 -5.21
C TRP A 42 11.46 -2.56 -6.24
N ASP A 43 11.10 -3.02 -7.44
CA ASP A 43 12.03 -3.28 -8.55
C ASP A 43 12.16 -2.06 -9.49
N SER A 44 11.46 -0.95 -9.20
CA SER A 44 11.48 0.25 -10.04
C SER A 44 12.86 0.92 -10.08
N SER A 45 13.29 1.30 -11.29
CA SER A 45 14.45 2.15 -11.52
C SER A 45 14.24 3.60 -11.06
N ASP A 46 13.00 4.06 -10.93
CA ASP A 46 12.65 5.34 -10.32
C ASP A 46 12.84 5.26 -8.79
N ARG A 47 14.04 5.64 -8.36
CA ARG A 47 14.44 5.68 -6.95
C ARG A 47 13.58 6.63 -6.12
N GLN A 48 13.06 7.71 -6.71
CA GLN A 48 12.25 8.69 -5.99
C GLN A 48 10.87 8.10 -5.70
N LYS A 49 10.18 7.57 -6.72
CA LYS A 49 8.90 6.87 -6.55
C LYS A 49 9.02 5.65 -5.64
N LYS A 50 10.05 4.80 -5.83
CA LYS A 50 10.33 3.66 -4.94
C LYS A 50 10.48 4.11 -3.48
N SER A 51 11.26 5.17 -3.23
CA SER A 51 11.48 5.68 -1.88
C SER A 51 10.20 6.24 -1.27
N GLU A 52 9.40 7.02 -2.02
CA GLU A 52 8.15 7.59 -1.53
C GLU A 52 7.14 6.50 -1.16
N PHE A 53 6.89 5.55 -2.07
CA PHE A 53 5.94 4.46 -1.87
C PHE A 53 6.36 3.57 -0.69
N ARG A 54 7.65 3.24 -0.58
CA ARG A 54 8.21 2.52 0.57
C ARG A 54 7.87 3.21 1.89
N HIS A 55 8.04 4.53 2.00
CA HIS A 55 7.70 5.26 3.22
C HIS A 55 6.19 5.26 3.51
N VAL A 56 5.33 5.44 2.51
CA VAL A 56 3.87 5.40 2.71
C VAL A 56 3.46 4.03 3.23
N VAL A 57 3.87 2.97 2.53
CA VAL A 57 3.48 1.59 2.83
C VAL A 57 4.02 1.14 4.17
N ALA A 58 5.28 1.42 4.50
CA ALA A 58 5.84 1.08 5.81
C ALA A 58 5.08 1.78 6.96
N PHE A 59 4.76 3.08 6.80
CA PHE A 59 3.93 3.74 7.80
C PHE A 59 2.54 3.13 7.91
N MET A 60 1.87 2.80 6.79
CA MET A 60 0.56 2.15 6.79
C MET A 60 0.56 0.80 7.54
N LYS A 61 1.62 -0.02 7.41
CA LYS A 61 1.76 -1.29 8.13
C LYS A 61 1.67 -1.14 9.66
N LEU A 62 2.13 -0.02 10.21
CA LEU A 62 2.04 0.29 11.65
C LEU A 62 0.60 0.46 12.17
N PHE A 63 -0.38 0.64 11.27
CA PHE A 63 -1.78 0.87 11.61
C PHE A 63 -2.66 -0.37 11.43
N LEU A 64 -2.05 -1.54 11.25
CA LEU A 64 -2.71 -2.84 11.18
C LEU A 64 -2.52 -3.60 12.51
N PRO A 65 -3.35 -3.36 13.55
CA PRO A 65 -3.10 -3.88 14.91
C PRO A 65 -3.15 -5.41 15.02
N GLN A 66 -3.83 -6.07 14.08
CA GLN A 66 -3.94 -7.53 13.99
C GLN A 66 -2.97 -8.14 12.97
N GLY A 67 -2.15 -7.33 12.31
CA GLY A 67 -1.32 -7.74 11.17
C GLY A 67 -2.12 -7.86 9.86
N PHE A 68 -1.51 -8.56 8.90
CA PHE A 68 -2.03 -8.81 7.55
C PHE A 68 -1.28 -9.98 6.91
N ALA A 69 -1.93 -10.71 6.01
CA ALA A 69 -1.26 -11.71 5.17
C ALA A 69 -1.60 -11.42 3.70
N LEU A 70 -0.61 -11.53 2.82
CA LEU A 70 -0.73 -11.29 1.37
C LEU A 70 -0.05 -12.44 0.61
N ASP A 71 -0.79 -13.50 0.30
CA ASP A 71 -0.25 -14.61 -0.49
C ASP A 71 -0.28 -14.27 -1.98
N ALA A 72 0.90 -14.00 -2.55
CA ALA A 72 1.07 -13.67 -3.96
C ALA A 72 0.65 -14.79 -4.94
N ASN A 73 0.37 -16.00 -4.44
CA ASN A 73 -0.09 -17.14 -5.24
C ASN A 73 -1.60 -17.37 -5.14
N ALA A 74 -2.29 -16.70 -4.21
CA ALA A 74 -3.73 -16.88 -4.01
C ALA A 74 -4.54 -16.16 -5.10
N GLU A 75 -5.66 -16.77 -5.51
CA GLU A 75 -6.54 -16.21 -6.54
C GLU A 75 -7.13 -14.86 -6.12
N ASP A 76 -7.37 -14.66 -4.82
CA ASP A 76 -7.90 -13.44 -4.21
C ASP A 76 -6.81 -12.43 -3.79
N TYR A 77 -5.54 -12.60 -4.20
CA TYR A 77 -4.43 -11.72 -3.80
C TYR A 77 -4.73 -10.22 -3.93
N ARG A 78 -5.40 -9.80 -5.02
CA ARG A 78 -5.75 -8.39 -5.24
C ARG A 78 -6.76 -7.88 -4.21
N ASP A 79 -7.68 -8.73 -3.77
CA ASP A 79 -8.69 -8.40 -2.76
C ASP A 79 -8.07 -8.38 -1.35
N GLN A 80 -7.15 -9.31 -1.05
CA GLN A 80 -6.33 -9.28 0.16
C GLN A 80 -5.53 -7.96 0.26
N VAL A 81 -4.89 -7.54 -0.84
CA VAL A 81 -4.17 -6.26 -0.93
C VAL A 81 -5.12 -5.08 -0.73
N LEU A 82 -6.31 -5.11 -1.32
CA LEU A 82 -7.29 -4.02 -1.22
C LEU A 82 -7.84 -3.88 0.20
N ASP A 83 -8.26 -4.99 0.85
CA ASP A 83 -8.74 -4.99 2.23
C ASP A 83 -7.67 -4.50 3.22
N ALA A 84 -6.48 -5.09 3.19
CA ALA A 84 -5.39 -4.71 4.09
C ALA A 84 -4.98 -3.24 3.89
N GLY A 85 -5.00 -2.78 2.64
CA GLY A 85 -4.76 -1.38 2.30
C GLY A 85 -5.82 -0.45 2.91
N SER A 86 -7.10 -0.71 2.66
CA SER A 86 -8.20 0.13 3.14
C SER A 86 -8.23 0.20 4.67
N ARG A 87 -8.08 -0.95 5.36
CA ARG A 87 -7.99 -0.99 6.83
C ARG A 87 -6.83 -0.15 7.37
N ALA A 88 -5.67 -0.21 6.72
CA ALA A 88 -4.50 0.58 7.13
C ALA A 88 -4.71 2.08 6.87
N GLU A 89 -5.36 2.43 5.75
CA GLU A 89 -5.68 3.81 5.39
C GLU A 89 -6.67 4.44 6.38
N ASP A 90 -7.80 3.78 6.64
CA ASP A 90 -8.82 4.24 7.59
C ASP A 90 -8.21 4.49 8.97
N ALA A 91 -7.35 3.57 9.43
CA ALA A 91 -6.67 3.68 10.71
C ALA A 91 -5.63 4.82 10.76
N VAL A 92 -4.92 5.10 9.65
CA VAL A 92 -4.05 6.28 9.50
C VAL A 92 -4.87 7.56 9.54
N LEU A 93 -5.95 7.65 8.76
CA LEU A 93 -6.80 8.83 8.67
C LEU A 93 -7.48 9.13 10.01
N ALA A 94 -8.00 8.11 10.70
CA ALA A 94 -8.58 8.24 12.03
C ALA A 94 -7.56 8.76 13.05
N PHE A 95 -6.33 8.24 13.04
CA PHE A 95 -5.25 8.69 13.93
C PHE A 95 -4.80 10.14 13.66
N LEU A 96 -4.70 10.53 12.39
CA LEU A 96 -4.37 11.91 12.02
C LEU A 96 -5.50 12.88 12.37
N LYS A 97 -6.77 12.49 12.13
CA LYS A 97 -7.95 13.27 12.49
C LYS A 97 -8.06 13.48 14.00
N ALA A 98 -7.77 12.46 14.81
CA ALA A 98 -7.71 12.57 16.27
C ALA A 98 -6.63 13.55 16.77
N ARG A 99 -5.61 13.83 15.93
CA ARG A 99 -4.55 14.83 16.16
C ARG A 99 -4.83 16.17 15.46
N GLY A 100 -6.06 16.42 15.02
CA GLY A 100 -6.45 17.66 14.32
C GLY A 100 -5.90 17.81 12.89
N THR A 101 -5.31 16.76 12.32
CA THR A 101 -4.72 16.79 10.97
C THR A 101 -5.66 16.11 9.95
N ASN A 102 -6.08 16.85 8.93
CA ASN A 102 -6.89 16.34 7.84
C ASN A 102 -6.01 16.04 6.61
N ALA A 103 -5.54 14.79 6.51
CA ALA A 103 -4.80 14.29 5.35
C ALA A 103 -5.76 13.77 4.27
N LYS A 104 -5.46 14.02 2.99
CA LYS A 104 -6.32 13.67 1.83
C LYS A 104 -5.59 12.87 0.75
N GLY A 105 -4.47 12.24 1.09
CA GLY A 105 -3.66 11.44 0.16
C GLY A 105 -2.22 11.28 0.61
N ALA A 106 -1.51 10.35 -0.03
CA ALA A 106 -0.19 9.83 0.36
C ALA A 106 0.84 10.90 0.77
N GLY A 107 1.05 11.94 -0.05
CA GLY A 107 2.00 13.01 0.26
C GLY A 107 1.66 13.82 1.53
N SER A 108 0.35 14.03 1.79
CA SER A 108 -0.12 14.70 3.01
C SER A 108 0.00 13.81 4.25
N VAL A 109 -0.24 12.50 4.10
CA VAL A 109 0.00 11.48 5.14
C VAL A 109 1.48 11.44 5.51
N LEU A 110 2.39 11.37 4.53
CA LEU A 110 3.84 11.41 4.78
C LEU A 110 4.28 12.68 5.51
N ARG A 111 3.76 13.84 5.10
CA ARG A 111 4.07 15.12 5.74
C ARG A 111 3.64 15.16 7.21
N ALA A 112 2.54 14.48 7.56
CA ALA A 112 2.05 14.39 8.93
C ALA A 112 2.74 13.31 9.77
N LEU A 113 3.06 12.15 9.21
CA LEU A 113 3.65 11.02 9.95
C LEU A 113 5.17 11.16 10.18
N ARG A 114 5.91 11.82 9.28
CA ARG A 114 7.38 12.02 9.44
C ARG A 114 7.76 12.74 10.75
N PRO A 115 7.12 13.86 11.16
CA PRO A 115 7.39 14.47 12.47
C PRO A 115 7.01 13.58 13.65
N LEU A 116 5.93 12.79 13.53
CA LEU A 116 5.47 11.88 14.59
C LEU A 116 6.41 10.69 14.79
N HIS A 117 7.04 10.18 13.73
CA HIS A 117 8.13 9.20 13.84
C HIS A 117 9.34 9.80 14.55
N LYS A 118 9.77 11.00 14.14
CA LYS A 118 10.92 11.71 14.74
C LYS A 118 10.77 12.04 16.23
N SER A 119 9.54 12.16 16.73
CA SER A 119 9.26 12.42 18.14
C SER A 119 8.87 11.16 18.93
N GLY A 120 9.01 9.96 18.36
CA GLY A 120 8.63 8.70 18.98
C GLY A 120 7.13 8.48 19.17
N ALA A 121 6.27 9.37 18.65
CA ALA A 121 4.82 9.26 18.77
C ALA A 121 4.21 8.09 17.96
N LEU A 122 5.04 7.31 17.28
CA LEU A 122 4.70 6.04 16.61
C LEU A 122 5.39 4.82 17.24
N ASP A 123 6.22 4.97 18.28
CA ASP A 123 7.07 3.89 18.79
C ASP A 123 6.26 2.71 19.33
N GLU A 124 5.16 2.95 20.04
CA GLU A 124 4.23 1.90 20.47
C GLU A 124 3.71 1.05 19.30
N ARG A 125 3.45 1.68 18.14
CA ARG A 125 3.02 0.99 16.92
C ARG A 125 4.17 0.24 16.25
N ILE A 126 5.39 0.78 16.31
CA ILE A 126 6.60 0.08 15.86
C ILE A 126 6.86 -1.17 16.72
N TYR A 127 6.70 -1.08 18.04
CA TYR A 127 6.78 -2.24 18.94
C TYR A 127 5.68 -3.26 18.65
N ALA A 128 4.43 -2.83 18.45
CA ALA A 128 3.32 -3.70 18.08
C ALA A 128 3.57 -4.42 16.74
N TYR A 129 4.04 -3.70 15.72
CA TYR A 129 4.42 -4.26 14.42
C TYR A 129 5.55 -5.29 14.53
N LYS A 130 6.62 -4.98 15.28
CA LYS A 130 7.71 -5.94 15.55
C LYS A 130 7.23 -7.18 16.30
N ARG A 131 6.28 -7.03 17.24
CA ARG A 131 5.65 -8.16 17.92
C ARG A 131 4.84 -9.01 16.95
N LEU A 132 4.06 -8.40 16.06
CA LEU A 132 3.26 -9.10 15.03
C LEU A 132 4.14 -9.92 14.07
N LEU A 133 5.28 -9.37 13.65
CA LEU A 133 6.31 -10.11 12.89
C LEU A 133 6.81 -11.33 13.68
N ALA A 134 7.20 -11.13 14.94
CA ALA A 134 7.75 -12.20 15.78
C ALA A 134 6.77 -13.35 16.09
N ILE A 135 5.46 -13.10 16.01
CA ILE A 135 4.41 -14.13 16.20
C ILE A 135 3.78 -14.63 14.89
N GLY A 136 4.37 -14.32 13.73
CA GLY A 136 3.88 -14.80 12.43
C GLY A 136 2.50 -14.27 12.03
N ARG A 137 2.14 -13.05 12.44
CA ARG A 137 0.88 -12.38 12.03
C ARG A 137 1.03 -11.44 10.85
N ILE A 138 2.22 -11.39 10.25
CA ILE A 138 2.51 -10.60 9.06
C ILE A 138 3.15 -11.52 8.01
N GLU A 139 2.46 -11.69 6.89
CA GLU A 139 3.02 -12.30 5.68
C GLU A 139 3.09 -11.22 4.61
N ASP A 140 4.31 -10.72 4.37
CA ASP A 140 4.59 -9.56 3.54
C ASP A 140 5.50 -9.96 2.37
N PRO A 141 5.01 -9.96 1.12
CA PRO A 141 5.82 -10.31 -0.04
C PRO A 141 6.82 -9.20 -0.45
N ALA A 142 6.82 -8.05 0.22
CA ALA A 142 7.81 -7.01 0.00
C ALA A 142 9.14 -7.34 0.71
N PRO A 143 10.30 -7.24 0.03
CA PRO A 143 11.61 -7.53 0.61
C PRO A 143 11.92 -6.80 1.93
N VAL A 144 12.68 -7.44 2.83
CA VAL A 144 12.91 -6.96 4.21
C VAL A 144 13.65 -5.61 4.25
N ASP A 145 14.54 -5.32 3.29
CA ASP A 145 15.21 -4.01 3.15
C ASP A 145 14.25 -2.84 2.86
N THR A 146 13.00 -3.15 2.48
CA THR A 146 11.94 -2.16 2.35
C THR A 146 11.32 -1.76 3.69
N GLN A 147 11.60 -2.50 4.77
CA GLN A 147 10.99 -2.35 6.10
C GLN A 147 11.91 -1.62 7.12
N ASP A 148 13.22 -1.51 6.87
CA ASP A 148 14.24 -0.94 7.79
C ASP A 148 13.98 0.51 8.26
N ILE A 149 13.13 1.24 7.54
CA ILE A 149 12.70 2.60 7.90
C ILE A 149 11.79 2.64 9.15
N LEU A 150 11.31 1.48 9.64
CA LEU A 150 10.54 1.32 10.88
C LEU A 150 11.44 1.07 12.10
N THR A 151 12.67 1.56 12.06
CA THR A 151 13.56 1.62 13.22
C THR A 151 13.01 2.61 14.25
N ILE A 152 13.18 2.27 15.53
CA ILE A 152 12.85 3.15 16.65
C ILE A 152 13.87 4.28 16.63
N VAL A 153 13.42 5.52 16.71
CA VAL A 153 14.33 6.66 16.81
C VAL A 153 15.00 6.58 18.18
N GLY A 154 16.34 6.62 18.23
CA GLY A 154 17.05 6.67 19.50
C GLY A 154 16.74 7.97 20.21
N HIS A 155 15.93 7.91 21.28
CA HIS A 155 15.72 9.06 22.16
C HIS A 155 16.95 9.16 23.08
N VAL A 156 17.65 10.29 22.97
CA VAL A 156 18.73 10.73 23.86
C VAL A 156 18.15 11.67 24.90
#